data_AF-A0A956LH47-F1
#
_entry.id   AF-A0A956LH47-F1
#
_cell.length_a   1.000
_cell.length_b   1.000
_cell.length_c   1.000
_cell.angle_alpha   90.00
_cell.angle_beta   90.00
_cell.angle_gamma   90.00
#
_symmetry.space_group_name_H-M   'P 1'
#
loop_
_entity.id
_entity.type
_entity.pdbx_description
1 polymer ?
#
loop_
_entity_poly.entity_id
_entity_poly.type
_entity_poly.pdbx_seq_one_letter_code
_entity_poly.pdbx_strand_id
1 'polypeptide(L)'
;NPGAYEVEGNDVDDDCDGDKDEPALECDDALPSNSGDPRDYARAMELCQFTQENVADPTKRIWGVIDADFSLADGSGNPLAVQRAIRGGFGDSIGPERGDAMAILSSGHAAATGDSNPNYAGFQIGMDLGTASDPPADWATANGGKLPNPPGCQEAGELSSNDPIMLTLRVRAPTNASSFSAKMFFFSAEFPEWVCSQYNDFFVALVDSDSQDNPPDKNIAIWNDGDQHWPVGVNLAKVADGLFTACQNGTIGCLDKNIPESQYTGCEDASLVVGTGFDELDTGGCGQGKYVGGGTGWLTMNGNVEPGEVFEIRLAVWDSGGHIFDSLVLLDDWEWSVEAAEPGLEPPQ
;
A
#
# COMPACT_ATOMS: atom_id res chain seq x y z
N ASN A 1 -16.29 -6.68 26.83
CA ASN A 1 -16.56 -7.83 25.94
C ASN A 1 -15.22 -8.19 25.32
N PRO A 2 -14.56 -9.32 25.63
CA PRO A 2 -13.15 -9.53 25.25
C PRO A 2 -12.86 -9.47 23.74
N GLY A 3 -13.90 -9.56 22.91
CA GLY A 3 -13.79 -9.37 21.46
C GLY A 3 -13.95 -7.93 20.99
N ALA A 4 -14.20 -6.95 21.86
CA ALA A 4 -14.35 -5.55 21.50
C ALA A 4 -12.98 -4.86 21.41
N TYR A 5 -12.92 -3.83 20.59
CA TYR A 5 -11.85 -2.85 20.55
C TYR A 5 -12.14 -1.76 21.58
N GLU A 6 -11.11 -1.33 22.29
CA GLU A 6 -11.20 -0.26 23.28
C GLU A 6 -11.22 1.10 22.57
N VAL A 7 -12.28 1.88 22.78
CA VAL A 7 -12.43 3.18 22.11
C VAL A 7 -11.95 4.29 23.04
N GLU A 8 -10.75 4.79 22.79
CA GLU A 8 -10.14 5.84 23.62
C GLU A 8 -11.05 7.07 23.80
N GLY A 9 -11.28 7.45 25.05
CA GLY A 9 -11.97 8.68 25.45
C GLY A 9 -13.48 8.54 25.54
N ASN A 10 -14.03 7.32 25.57
CA ASN A 10 -15.46 7.06 25.73
C ASN A 10 -15.89 6.79 27.20
N ASP A 11 -14.93 6.68 28.15
CA ASP A 11 -15.15 6.38 29.57
C ASP A 11 -15.83 5.00 29.82
N VAL A 12 -15.75 4.08 28.87
CA VAL A 12 -16.28 2.70 28.91
C VAL A 12 -15.10 1.72 29.05
N ASP A 13 -15.40 0.52 29.56
CA ASP A 13 -14.50 -0.64 29.56
C ASP A 13 -15.07 -1.55 28.47
N ASP A 14 -14.73 -1.29 27.20
CA ASP A 14 -15.38 -1.90 26.06
C ASP A 14 -15.06 -3.39 26.00
N ASP A 15 -13.83 -3.76 26.35
CA ASP A 15 -13.32 -5.13 26.30
C ASP A 15 -13.55 -5.95 27.60
N CYS A 16 -14.01 -5.31 28.68
CA CYS A 16 -14.28 -5.89 30.00
C CYS A 16 -13.06 -6.52 30.67
N ASP A 17 -11.85 -6.00 30.44
CA ASP A 17 -10.63 -6.44 31.13
C ASP A 17 -10.45 -5.79 32.53
N GLY A 18 -11.20 -4.71 32.80
CA GLY A 18 -11.29 -4.02 34.08
C GLY A 18 -10.60 -2.65 34.14
N ASP A 19 -9.89 -2.25 33.10
CA ASP A 19 -9.42 -0.89 32.90
C ASP A 19 -10.37 -0.16 31.88
N LYS A 20 -10.08 1.10 31.54
CA LYS A 20 -10.92 1.93 30.65
C LYS A 20 -10.05 2.81 29.81
N ASP A 21 -10.44 3.03 28.55
CA ASP A 21 -9.75 3.92 27.62
C ASP A 21 -8.24 3.63 27.54
N GLU A 22 -7.87 2.35 27.55
CA GLU A 22 -6.50 1.87 27.44
C GLU A 22 -5.97 2.20 26.05
N PRO A 23 -4.72 2.71 25.96
CA PRO A 23 -4.14 3.00 24.67
C PRO A 23 -3.96 1.71 23.86
N ALA A 24 -4.07 1.83 22.54
CA ALA A 24 -3.75 0.71 21.66
C ALA A 24 -2.34 0.16 21.93
N LEU A 25 -2.19 -1.15 21.84
CA LEU A 25 -0.93 -1.84 22.09
C LEU A 25 0.12 -1.49 21.02
N GLU A 26 1.30 -1.04 21.43
CA GLU A 26 2.49 -0.92 20.57
C GLU A 26 3.25 -2.25 20.52
N CYS A 27 3.74 -2.66 19.36
CA CYS A 27 4.40 -3.96 19.17
C CYS A 27 5.45 -4.02 18.05
N ASP A 28 5.84 -2.87 17.54
CA ASP A 28 6.70 -2.69 16.39
C ASP A 28 8.14 -2.28 16.76
N ASP A 29 8.43 -2.11 18.05
CA ASP A 29 9.79 -1.92 18.55
C ASP A 29 10.70 -3.12 18.20
N ALA A 30 11.93 -2.80 17.80
CA ALA A 30 13.03 -3.73 17.54
C ALA A 30 12.71 -4.86 16.55
N LEU A 31 11.73 -4.68 15.66
CA LEU A 31 11.45 -5.63 14.59
C LEU A 31 12.63 -5.71 13.62
N PRO A 32 13.02 -6.93 13.17
CA PRO A 32 14.07 -7.06 12.17
C PRO A 32 13.60 -6.48 10.84
N SER A 33 14.20 -5.37 10.41
CA SER A 33 14.86 -5.30 9.11
C SER A 33 14.18 -6.08 7.96
N ASN A 34 14.83 -7.20 7.68
CA ASN A 34 14.52 -8.20 6.68
C ASN A 34 13.68 -9.35 7.26
N SER A 35 12.67 -9.08 8.10
CA SER A 35 11.92 -10.16 8.73
C SER A 35 11.35 -11.13 7.70
N GLY A 36 11.47 -12.41 8.03
CA GLY A 36 10.86 -13.49 7.27
C GLY A 36 9.47 -13.85 7.77
N ASP A 37 9.03 -13.29 8.90
CA ASP A 37 7.71 -13.55 9.49
C ASP A 37 6.73 -12.47 9.01
N PRO A 38 5.72 -12.82 8.18
CA PRO A 38 4.73 -11.86 7.71
C PRO A 38 3.93 -11.21 8.85
N ARG A 39 3.85 -11.84 10.04
CA ARG A 39 3.19 -11.23 11.20
C ARG A 39 3.94 -10.02 11.75
N ASP A 40 5.25 -9.92 11.54
CA ASP A 40 6.01 -8.73 11.94
C ASP A 40 5.60 -7.51 11.09
N TYR A 41 5.12 -7.73 9.86
CA TYR A 41 4.62 -6.64 9.01
C TYR A 41 3.23 -6.17 9.43
N ALA A 42 2.41 -7.06 10.00
CA ALA A 42 1.19 -6.63 10.69
C ALA A 42 1.51 -5.79 11.94
N ARG A 43 2.56 -6.17 12.69
CA ARG A 43 3.02 -5.39 13.84
C ARG A 43 3.52 -4.00 13.45
N ALA A 44 4.32 -3.91 12.39
CA ALA A 44 4.81 -2.66 11.79
C ALA A 44 3.72 -1.86 11.03
N MET A 45 2.45 -2.22 11.24
CA MET A 45 1.28 -1.46 10.85
C MET A 45 0.31 -1.39 12.04
N GLU A 46 0.80 -1.56 13.28
CA GLU A 46 0.03 -1.43 14.52
C GLU A 46 -1.08 -2.48 14.76
N LEU A 47 -1.14 -3.53 13.93
CA LEU A 47 -1.96 -4.72 14.19
C LEU A 47 -1.29 -5.66 15.20
N CYS A 48 -1.33 -5.26 16.47
CA CYS A 48 -0.57 -5.88 17.54
C CYS A 48 -1.26 -7.06 18.26
N GLN A 49 -2.56 -7.25 18.07
CA GLN A 49 -3.29 -8.35 18.67
C GLN A 49 -3.33 -9.58 17.76
N PHE A 50 -3.03 -10.76 18.31
CA PHE A 50 -3.02 -12.03 17.58
C PHE A 50 -3.98 -13.04 18.23
N THR A 51 -4.69 -13.79 17.40
CA THR A 51 -5.73 -14.72 17.85
C THR A 51 -5.73 -16.01 17.03
N GLN A 52 -6.60 -16.95 17.39
CA GLN A 52 -6.83 -18.17 16.64
C GLN A 52 -8.20 -18.12 15.98
N GLU A 53 -8.30 -18.67 14.77
CA GLU A 53 -9.59 -18.76 14.07
C GLU A 53 -10.62 -19.51 14.90
N ASN A 54 -10.22 -20.65 15.49
CA ASN A 54 -11.06 -21.50 16.31
C ASN A 54 -10.53 -21.57 17.74
N VAL A 55 -10.96 -20.64 18.59
CA VAL A 55 -10.74 -20.72 20.04
C VAL A 55 -11.63 -21.78 20.69
N ALA A 56 -11.04 -22.62 21.55
CA ALA A 56 -11.73 -23.74 22.20
C ALA A 56 -12.90 -23.32 23.11
N ASP A 57 -12.78 -22.15 23.74
CA ASP A 57 -13.83 -21.51 24.52
C ASP A 57 -14.26 -20.22 23.80
N PRO A 58 -15.45 -20.21 23.15
CA PRO A 58 -15.92 -19.03 22.42
C PRO A 58 -16.07 -17.78 23.28
N THR A 59 -16.19 -17.92 24.62
CA THR A 59 -16.29 -16.78 25.54
C THR A 59 -14.95 -16.06 25.75
N LYS A 60 -13.84 -16.68 25.33
CA LYS A 60 -12.48 -16.12 25.36
C LYS A 60 -12.01 -15.63 24.00
N ARG A 61 -12.93 -15.49 23.04
CA ARG A 61 -12.61 -15.02 21.71
C ARG A 61 -12.25 -13.54 21.78
N ILE A 62 -11.05 -13.22 21.32
CA ILE A 62 -10.56 -11.85 21.12
C ILE A 62 -10.39 -11.60 19.62
N TRP A 63 -10.39 -10.34 19.20
CA TRP A 63 -10.07 -9.91 17.83
C TRP A 63 -8.58 -10.05 17.54
N GLY A 64 -8.16 -9.80 16.30
CA GLY A 64 -6.74 -9.74 15.95
C GLY A 64 -6.35 -10.59 14.74
N VAL A 65 -5.07 -10.55 14.41
CA VAL A 65 -4.46 -11.27 13.30
C VAL A 65 -4.47 -12.77 13.59
N ILE A 66 -5.07 -13.54 12.69
CA ILE A 66 -5.13 -15.00 12.73
C ILE A 66 -3.93 -15.58 11.97
N ASP A 67 -3.70 -15.07 10.76
CA ASP A 67 -2.64 -15.54 9.90
C ASP A 67 -2.09 -14.43 9.00
N ALA A 68 -0.87 -14.62 8.53
CA ALA A 68 -0.21 -13.69 7.62
C ALA A 68 0.72 -14.46 6.68
N ASP A 69 0.74 -14.11 5.39
CA ASP A 69 1.55 -14.80 4.38
C ASP A 69 2.10 -13.85 3.30
N PHE A 70 3.21 -14.25 2.67
CA PHE A 70 3.78 -13.58 1.51
C PHE A 70 3.68 -14.45 0.26
N SER A 71 3.16 -13.88 -0.82
CA SER A 71 3.07 -14.55 -2.12
C SER A 71 3.39 -13.59 -3.27
N LEU A 72 3.41 -14.11 -4.49
CA LEU A 72 3.26 -13.30 -5.71
C LEU A 72 1.80 -12.80 -5.81
N ALA A 73 1.51 -11.90 -6.76
CA ALA A 73 0.22 -11.20 -6.84
C ALA A 73 -0.98 -12.14 -7.10
N ASP A 74 -0.80 -13.26 -7.80
CA ASP A 74 -1.84 -14.27 -8.02
C ASP A 74 -2.03 -15.24 -6.83
N GLY A 75 -1.28 -15.07 -5.75
CA GLY A 75 -1.28 -15.97 -4.59
C GLY A 75 -0.34 -17.18 -4.75
N SER A 76 0.41 -17.27 -5.85
CA SER A 76 1.38 -18.34 -6.08
C SER A 76 2.81 -17.95 -5.65
N GLY A 77 3.72 -18.92 -5.64
CA GLY A 77 5.15 -18.65 -5.47
C GLY A 77 5.53 -18.04 -4.12
N ASN A 78 6.76 -17.53 -4.03
CA ASN A 78 7.23 -16.75 -2.89
C ASN A 78 8.01 -15.55 -3.45
N PRO A 79 7.75 -14.32 -2.97
CA PRO A 79 8.54 -13.15 -3.34
C PRO A 79 9.95 -13.25 -2.74
N LEU A 80 10.90 -12.56 -3.35
CA LEU A 80 12.26 -12.49 -2.82
C LEU A 80 12.30 -11.69 -1.52
N ALA A 81 13.23 -12.04 -0.63
CA ALA A 81 13.40 -11.33 0.64
C ALA A 81 13.79 -9.85 0.47
N VAL A 82 14.32 -9.45 -0.69
CA VAL A 82 14.66 -8.05 -0.97
C VAL A 82 13.45 -7.15 -1.23
N GLN A 83 12.29 -7.73 -1.54
CA GLN A 83 11.05 -7.02 -1.87
C GLN A 83 10.31 -6.50 -0.65
N ARG A 84 10.81 -6.76 0.56
CA ARG A 84 10.15 -6.38 1.80
C ARG A 84 11.13 -5.91 2.86
N ALA A 85 10.70 -4.96 3.68
CA ALA A 85 11.46 -4.48 4.84
C ALA A 85 10.53 -3.88 5.90
N ILE A 86 11.03 -3.81 7.14
CA ILE A 86 10.41 -3.06 8.24
C ILE A 86 11.40 -1.97 8.67
N ARG A 87 11.00 -0.71 8.71
CA ARG A 87 11.93 0.42 8.92
C ARG A 87 11.34 1.51 9.81
N GLY A 88 12.18 2.15 10.63
CA GLY A 88 11.84 3.38 11.33
C GLY A 88 12.01 4.66 10.49
N GLY A 89 12.13 4.53 9.17
CA GLY A 89 12.23 5.64 8.24
C GLY A 89 12.59 5.22 6.81
N PHE A 90 12.31 6.08 5.83
CA PHE A 90 12.62 5.86 4.42
C PHE A 90 13.14 7.15 3.77
N GLY A 91 14.40 7.13 3.33
CA GLY A 91 15.08 8.35 2.90
C GLY A 91 15.36 9.31 4.07
N ASP A 92 15.46 10.60 3.77
CA ASP A 92 15.90 11.60 4.75
C ASP A 92 14.75 12.14 5.62
N SER A 93 13.50 12.03 5.16
CA SER A 93 12.38 12.82 5.69
C SER A 93 11.14 12.01 6.07
N ILE A 94 11.03 10.74 5.66
CA ILE A 94 9.84 9.92 5.93
C ILE A 94 10.10 9.07 7.17
N GLY A 95 9.26 9.21 8.18
CA GLY A 95 9.20 8.33 9.35
C GLY A 95 7.87 7.59 9.43
N PRO A 96 7.72 6.69 10.41
CA PRO A 96 6.43 6.09 10.75
C PRO A 96 5.41 7.18 11.16
N GLU A 97 4.16 6.99 10.74
CA GLU A 97 2.99 7.78 11.16
C GLU A 97 2.51 7.35 12.56
N ARG A 98 2.83 6.13 12.98
CA ARG A 98 2.65 5.63 14.35
C ARG A 98 3.80 4.71 14.75
N GLY A 99 3.98 4.53 16.06
CA GLY A 99 5.00 3.63 16.59
C GLY A 99 6.45 4.01 16.25
N ASP A 100 7.28 3.00 16.08
CA ASP A 100 8.71 3.03 15.80
C ASP A 100 9.08 2.51 14.40
N ALA A 101 8.18 1.79 13.70
CA ALA A 101 8.47 1.20 12.40
C ALA A 101 7.26 0.99 11.49
N MET A 102 7.46 1.24 10.20
CA MET A 102 6.50 0.99 9.11
C MET A 102 6.90 -0.21 8.24
N ALA A 103 5.91 -0.81 7.57
CA ALA A 103 6.10 -1.89 6.60
C ALA A 103 6.39 -1.35 5.18
N ILE A 104 7.29 -1.99 4.45
CA ILE A 104 7.65 -1.66 3.06
C ILE A 104 7.51 -2.89 2.18
N LEU A 105 6.79 -2.75 1.06
CA LEU A 105 6.71 -3.75 -0.02
C LEU A 105 7.15 -3.10 -1.35
N SER A 106 7.90 -3.82 -2.18
CA SER A 106 8.47 -3.27 -3.43
C SER A 106 8.51 -4.31 -4.55
N SER A 107 8.34 -3.86 -5.79
CA SER A 107 8.66 -4.68 -6.97
C SER A 107 10.18 -4.81 -7.20
N GLY A 108 10.98 -3.95 -6.58
CA GLY A 108 12.44 -4.04 -6.54
C GLY A 108 12.96 -4.31 -5.13
N HIS A 109 13.95 -3.51 -4.71
CA HIS A 109 14.49 -3.57 -3.35
C HIS A 109 13.72 -2.65 -2.41
N ALA A 110 13.16 -3.17 -1.31
CA ALA A 110 12.53 -2.40 -0.24
C ALA A 110 13.57 -1.69 0.66
N ALA A 111 14.30 -0.73 0.08
CA ALA A 111 15.41 -0.04 0.72
C ALA A 111 15.62 1.35 0.13
N ALA A 112 15.85 2.34 0.98
CA ALA A 112 16.29 3.68 0.60
C ALA A 112 17.82 3.74 0.49
N THR A 113 18.36 4.86 0.00
CA THR A 113 19.81 5.05 -0.13
C THR A 113 20.50 4.92 1.24
N GLY A 114 21.47 4.00 1.34
CA GLY A 114 22.22 3.76 2.57
C GLY A 114 21.66 2.65 3.47
N ASP A 115 20.47 2.14 3.17
CA ASP A 115 19.89 1.00 3.89
C ASP A 115 20.68 -0.30 3.70
N SER A 116 20.49 -1.21 4.64
CA SER A 116 20.99 -2.58 4.58
C SER A 116 19.94 -3.56 5.10
N ASN A 117 19.98 -4.80 4.61
CA ASN A 117 19.02 -5.86 4.92
C ASN A 117 17.53 -5.49 4.66
N PRO A 118 17.09 -5.38 3.39
CA PRO A 118 17.90 -5.42 2.16
C PRO A 118 18.69 -4.13 1.94
N ASN A 119 19.72 -4.19 1.09
CA ASN A 119 20.46 -3.00 0.66
C ASN A 119 19.75 -2.30 -0.50
N TYR A 120 19.99 -0.99 -0.64
CA TYR A 120 19.53 -0.22 -1.79
C TYR A 120 19.93 -0.84 -3.14
N ALA A 121 19.02 -0.74 -4.10
CA ALA A 121 19.27 -0.87 -5.53
C ALA A 121 18.44 0.23 -6.25
N GLY A 122 18.96 0.74 -7.37
CA GLY A 122 18.33 1.87 -8.05
C GLY A 122 16.99 1.51 -8.67
N PHE A 123 15.94 2.25 -8.31
CA PHE A 123 14.57 2.05 -8.83
C PHE A 123 14.46 2.36 -10.33
N GLN A 124 15.39 3.16 -10.88
CA GLN A 124 15.62 3.32 -12.31
C GLN A 124 17.10 2.98 -12.62
N ILE A 125 17.42 2.03 -13.51
CA ILE A 125 16.55 1.27 -14.42
C ILE A 125 15.76 0.12 -13.75
N GLY A 126 15.74 0.03 -12.43
CA GLY A 126 15.06 -1.05 -11.70
C GLY A 126 15.90 -2.33 -11.60
N MET A 127 15.33 -3.34 -10.95
CA MET A 127 15.98 -4.64 -10.72
C MET A 127 15.07 -5.78 -11.16
N ASP A 128 15.45 -6.49 -12.22
CA ASP A 128 14.80 -7.75 -12.59
C ASP A 128 15.09 -8.82 -11.54
N LEU A 129 14.06 -9.14 -10.74
CA LEU A 129 14.10 -10.16 -9.70
C LEU A 129 13.77 -11.56 -10.23
N GLY A 130 13.41 -11.67 -11.51
CA GLY A 130 13.12 -12.91 -12.21
C GLY A 130 11.83 -13.58 -11.76
N THR A 131 10.88 -12.83 -11.19
CA THR A 131 9.56 -13.35 -10.82
C THR A 131 8.46 -12.64 -11.59
N ALA A 132 7.42 -13.39 -11.95
CA ALA A 132 6.23 -12.83 -12.58
C ALA A 132 5.03 -13.69 -12.21
N SER A 133 3.86 -13.07 -12.15
CA SER A 133 2.58 -13.76 -11.98
C SER A 133 1.47 -13.02 -12.71
N ASP A 134 0.28 -13.61 -12.75
CA ASP A 134 -0.91 -12.83 -13.07
C ASP A 134 -1.22 -11.86 -11.90
N PRO A 135 -2.00 -10.78 -12.12
CA PRO A 135 -2.58 -10.00 -11.03
C PRO A 135 -3.61 -10.83 -10.23
N PRO A 136 -4.10 -10.36 -9.07
CA PRO A 136 -5.12 -11.07 -8.31
C PRO A 136 -6.34 -11.39 -9.18
N ALA A 137 -6.63 -12.68 -9.34
CA ALA A 137 -7.55 -13.17 -10.38
C ALA A 137 -8.99 -12.65 -10.23
N ASP A 138 -9.44 -12.47 -8.99
CA ASP A 138 -10.76 -11.96 -8.68
C ASP A 138 -10.88 -10.45 -8.98
N TRP A 139 -9.87 -9.66 -8.63
CA TRP A 139 -9.80 -8.24 -9.00
C TRP A 139 -9.71 -8.05 -10.52
N ALA A 140 -8.86 -8.82 -11.19
CA ALA A 140 -8.77 -8.80 -12.65
C ALA A 140 -10.10 -9.18 -13.31
N THR A 141 -10.81 -10.18 -12.78
CA THR A 141 -12.13 -10.59 -13.28
C THR A 141 -13.18 -9.48 -13.08
N ALA A 142 -13.20 -8.84 -11.91
CA ALA A 142 -14.10 -7.72 -11.62
C ALA A 142 -13.86 -6.54 -12.58
N ASN A 143 -12.63 -6.37 -13.04
CA ASN A 143 -12.21 -5.37 -14.02
C ASN A 143 -12.23 -5.87 -15.48
N GLY A 144 -13.02 -6.92 -15.76
CA GLY A 144 -13.26 -7.40 -17.13
C GLY A 144 -12.07 -8.09 -17.79
N GLY A 145 -11.13 -8.59 -16.99
CA GLY A 145 -9.88 -9.18 -17.45
C GLY A 145 -8.95 -8.11 -18.03
N LYS A 146 -8.89 -6.92 -17.42
CA LYS A 146 -7.99 -5.83 -17.80
C LYS A 146 -7.45 -5.14 -16.55
N LEU A 147 -6.25 -4.61 -16.64
CA LEU A 147 -5.75 -3.64 -15.68
C LEU A 147 -6.47 -2.29 -15.93
N PRO A 148 -7.17 -1.71 -14.94
CA PRO A 148 -7.86 -0.44 -15.12
C PRO A 148 -6.87 0.68 -15.43
N ASN A 149 -7.25 1.61 -16.31
CA ASN A 149 -6.40 2.74 -16.64
C ASN A 149 -7.27 3.99 -16.82
N PRO A 150 -6.79 5.21 -16.47
CA PRO A 150 -7.55 6.42 -16.69
C PRO A 150 -7.94 6.65 -18.15
N PRO A 151 -9.08 7.33 -18.42
CA PRO A 151 -9.57 7.53 -19.76
C PRO A 151 -8.59 8.44 -20.52
N GLY A 152 -8.23 8.02 -21.73
CA GLY A 152 -7.28 8.75 -22.56
C GLY A 152 -5.82 8.32 -22.38
N CYS A 153 -5.53 7.40 -21.45
CA CYS A 153 -4.25 6.70 -21.38
C CYS A 153 -4.24 5.43 -22.24
N GLN A 154 -3.04 5.03 -22.65
CA GLN A 154 -2.86 3.82 -23.45
C GLN A 154 -3.24 2.60 -22.61
N GLU A 155 -4.02 1.66 -23.14
CA GLU A 155 -4.33 0.44 -22.38
C GLU A 155 -3.04 -0.32 -22.01
N ALA A 156 -3.04 -0.94 -20.83
CA ALA A 156 -1.93 -1.75 -20.37
C ALA A 156 -1.58 -2.85 -21.40
N GLY A 157 -0.28 -3.07 -21.60
CA GLY A 157 0.22 -3.93 -22.66
C GLY A 157 -0.11 -5.42 -22.45
N GLU A 158 -0.02 -5.88 -21.20
CA GLU A 158 -0.26 -7.27 -20.80
C GLU A 158 -0.86 -7.34 -19.38
N LEU A 159 -1.61 -8.41 -19.09
CA LEU A 159 -2.08 -8.75 -17.74
C LEU A 159 -0.97 -9.48 -16.96
N SER A 160 0.19 -8.85 -16.83
CA SER A 160 1.33 -9.42 -16.11
C SER A 160 1.68 -8.53 -14.93
N SER A 161 1.99 -9.15 -13.80
CA SER A 161 2.60 -8.52 -12.64
C SER A 161 4.06 -8.97 -12.59
N ASN A 162 4.97 -8.05 -12.88
CA ASN A 162 6.41 -8.30 -12.85
C ASN A 162 6.95 -7.98 -11.46
N ASP A 163 7.81 -8.88 -10.99
CA ASP A 163 8.39 -8.87 -9.65
C ASP A 163 7.37 -8.54 -8.55
N PRO A 164 6.22 -9.22 -8.48
CA PRO A 164 5.17 -8.87 -7.55
C PRO A 164 5.50 -9.33 -6.12
N ILE A 165 4.96 -8.60 -5.16
CA ILE A 165 4.85 -9.06 -3.77
C ILE A 165 3.46 -8.74 -3.25
N MET A 166 2.86 -9.70 -2.53
CA MET A 166 1.60 -9.54 -1.83
C MET A 166 1.75 -9.97 -0.36
N LEU A 167 1.33 -9.10 0.55
CA LEU A 167 1.08 -9.44 1.95
C LEU A 167 -0.41 -9.75 2.12
N THR A 168 -0.73 -10.94 2.60
CA THR A 168 -2.11 -11.33 2.95
C THR A 168 -2.24 -11.41 4.46
N LEU A 169 -3.20 -10.68 5.03
CA LEU A 169 -3.54 -10.78 6.46
C LEU A 169 -4.96 -11.35 6.60
N ARG A 170 -5.07 -12.44 7.36
CA ARG A 170 -6.35 -13.00 7.80
C ARG A 170 -6.63 -12.49 9.21
N VAL A 171 -7.71 -11.74 9.38
CA VAL A 171 -7.95 -10.98 10.61
C VAL A 171 -9.36 -11.23 11.12
N ARG A 172 -9.51 -11.34 12.44
CA ARG A 172 -10.81 -11.24 13.09
C ARG A 172 -11.06 -9.79 13.48
N ALA A 173 -12.11 -9.19 12.94
CA ALA A 173 -12.52 -7.84 13.30
C ALA A 173 -12.98 -7.76 14.77
N PRO A 174 -12.78 -6.63 15.46
CA PRO A 174 -13.43 -6.36 16.73
C PRO A 174 -14.95 -6.46 16.63
N THR A 175 -15.59 -6.90 17.71
CA THR A 175 -17.04 -7.11 17.78
C THR A 175 -17.86 -5.82 17.86
N ASN A 176 -17.20 -4.67 17.91
CA ASN A 176 -17.79 -3.33 17.87
C ASN A 176 -17.25 -2.47 16.70
N ALA A 177 -16.30 -2.98 15.91
CA ALA A 177 -15.76 -2.24 14.77
C ALA A 177 -16.64 -2.41 13.52
N SER A 178 -16.84 -1.31 12.80
CA SER A 178 -17.54 -1.28 11.51
C SER A 178 -16.61 -0.92 10.35
N SER A 179 -15.41 -0.40 10.64
CA SER A 179 -14.39 -0.10 9.64
C SER A 179 -12.99 -0.14 10.22
N PHE A 180 -12.00 -0.02 9.35
CA PHE A 180 -10.61 0.21 9.68
C PHE A 180 -9.98 1.23 8.71
N SER A 181 -8.89 1.83 9.15
CA SER A 181 -8.01 2.64 8.32
C SER A 181 -6.57 2.13 8.40
N ALA A 182 -5.75 2.45 7.41
CA ALA A 182 -4.29 2.31 7.44
C ALA A 182 -3.64 3.40 6.58
N LYS A 183 -2.45 3.84 6.92
CA LYS A 183 -1.66 4.78 6.12
C LYS A 183 -0.97 4.05 4.97
N MET A 184 -0.91 4.71 3.82
CA MET A 184 -0.16 4.23 2.66
C MET A 184 0.59 5.36 1.97
N PHE A 185 1.78 5.06 1.44
CA PHE A 185 2.57 5.99 0.63
C PHE A 185 3.17 5.21 -0.54
N PHE A 186 2.61 5.40 -1.73
CA PHE A 186 3.04 4.74 -2.95
C PHE A 186 4.06 5.57 -3.73
N PHE A 187 5.06 4.90 -4.30
CA PHE A 187 6.08 5.48 -5.17
C PHE A 187 6.19 4.66 -6.45
N SER A 188 6.55 5.34 -7.53
CA SER A 188 6.89 4.70 -8.80
C SER A 188 8.01 5.43 -9.52
N ALA A 189 8.95 4.66 -10.08
CA ALA A 189 9.99 5.16 -10.98
C ALA A 189 9.49 5.36 -12.43
N GLU A 190 8.25 5.00 -12.73
CA GLU A 190 7.61 5.32 -14.02
C GLU A 190 7.21 6.80 -14.10
N PHE A 191 7.08 7.48 -12.95
CA PHE A 191 6.87 8.92 -12.88
C PHE A 191 8.21 9.66 -12.94
N PRO A 192 8.36 10.74 -13.73
CA PRO A 192 7.34 11.35 -14.60
C PRO A 192 7.30 10.79 -16.04
N GLU A 193 8.27 9.97 -16.45
CA GLU A 193 8.57 9.63 -17.85
C GLU A 193 7.44 8.92 -18.60
N TRP A 194 6.84 7.94 -17.94
CA TRP A 194 5.95 6.94 -18.52
C TRP A 194 4.48 7.12 -18.11
N VAL A 195 4.16 8.23 -17.44
CA VAL A 195 2.78 8.56 -17.10
C VAL A 195 1.89 8.51 -18.34
N CYS A 196 0.76 7.83 -18.19
CA CYS A 196 -0.29 7.58 -19.17
C CYS A 196 0.07 6.55 -20.26
N SER A 197 1.23 5.88 -20.13
CA SER A 197 1.70 4.81 -21.02
C SER A 197 1.06 3.45 -20.74
N GLN A 198 1.41 2.45 -21.55
CA GLN A 198 1.01 1.07 -21.29
C GLN A 198 1.66 0.48 -20.03
N TYR A 199 2.65 1.17 -19.49
CA TYR A 199 3.33 0.82 -18.25
C TYR A 199 2.64 1.57 -17.11
N ASN A 200 2.01 0.79 -16.23
CA ASN A 200 1.22 1.30 -15.13
C ASN A 200 1.40 0.44 -13.90
N ASP A 201 2.40 0.74 -13.09
CA ASP A 201 2.61 0.06 -11.83
C ASP A 201 1.41 0.27 -10.92
N PHE A 202 1.01 -0.77 -10.19
CA PHE A 202 -0.15 -0.72 -9.32
C PHE A 202 0.22 -1.05 -7.88
N PHE A 203 -0.52 -0.42 -6.99
CA PHE A 203 -0.77 -0.95 -5.66
C PHE A 203 -2.26 -1.20 -5.50
N VAL A 204 -2.62 -2.39 -5.01
CA VAL A 204 -4.02 -2.74 -4.67
C VAL A 204 -4.10 -3.22 -3.23
N ALA A 205 -5.21 -2.87 -2.59
CA ALA A 205 -5.58 -3.33 -1.26
C ALA A 205 -6.97 -3.98 -1.35
N LEU A 206 -7.00 -5.30 -1.45
CA LEU A 206 -8.24 -6.05 -1.69
C LEU A 206 -8.81 -6.55 -0.37
N VAL A 207 -10.06 -6.17 -0.07
CA VAL A 207 -10.77 -6.54 1.16
C VAL A 207 -11.84 -7.58 0.88
N ASP A 208 -11.64 -8.78 1.39
CA ASP A 208 -12.60 -9.88 1.39
C ASP A 208 -13.38 -9.90 2.72
N SER A 209 -14.41 -9.06 2.81
CA SER A 209 -15.29 -8.86 3.98
C SER A 209 -16.76 -9.17 3.64
N ASP A 210 -17.57 -9.50 4.65
CA ASP A 210 -19.03 -9.60 4.58
C ASP A 210 -19.72 -8.23 4.39
N SER A 211 -19.01 -7.11 4.62
CA SER A 211 -19.52 -5.76 4.41
C SER A 211 -19.76 -5.49 2.92
N GLN A 212 -20.97 -5.01 2.60
CA GLN A 212 -21.36 -4.63 1.24
C GLN A 212 -20.99 -3.20 0.86
N ASP A 213 -20.42 -2.44 1.80
CA ASP A 213 -20.05 -1.04 1.58
C ASP A 213 -18.68 -0.90 0.93
N ASN A 214 -17.87 -1.97 0.86
CA ASN A 214 -16.62 -2.00 0.11
C ASN A 214 -16.84 -2.04 -1.41
N PRO A 215 -15.88 -1.58 -2.23
CA PRO A 215 -15.97 -1.62 -3.69
C PRO A 215 -16.23 -3.03 -4.24
N PRO A 216 -17.00 -3.19 -5.34
CA PRO A 216 -17.32 -4.51 -5.89
C PRO A 216 -16.11 -5.33 -6.37
N ASP A 217 -15.02 -4.66 -6.76
CA ASP A 217 -13.75 -5.30 -7.11
C ASP A 217 -12.83 -5.50 -5.90
N LYS A 218 -13.31 -5.15 -4.70
CA LYS A 218 -12.66 -5.26 -3.39
C LYS A 218 -11.52 -4.28 -3.15
N ASN A 219 -11.11 -3.50 -4.14
CA ASN A 219 -9.94 -2.63 -3.99
C ASN A 219 -10.29 -1.33 -3.26
N ILE A 220 -9.74 -1.14 -2.06
CA ILE A 220 -9.88 0.12 -1.30
C ILE A 220 -8.71 1.09 -1.54
N ALA A 221 -7.65 0.67 -2.23
CA ALA A 221 -6.62 1.59 -2.73
C ALA A 221 -7.13 2.29 -4.01
N ILE A 222 -8.18 3.08 -3.85
CA ILE A 222 -8.85 3.84 -4.92
C ILE A 222 -8.84 5.33 -4.60
N TRP A 223 -8.45 6.13 -5.58
CA TRP A 223 -8.61 7.58 -5.53
C TRP A 223 -9.99 7.95 -6.07
N ASN A 224 -10.72 8.75 -5.31
CA ASN A 224 -12.03 9.30 -5.68
C ASN A 224 -11.91 10.82 -5.85
N ASP A 225 -12.18 11.33 -7.05
CA ASP A 225 -12.24 12.78 -7.30
C ASP A 225 -13.65 13.40 -7.13
N GLY A 226 -14.62 12.58 -6.70
CA GLY A 226 -16.04 12.90 -6.55
C GLY A 226 -16.90 12.45 -7.73
N ASP A 227 -16.31 12.18 -8.90
CA ASP A 227 -17.01 11.75 -10.12
C ASP A 227 -16.52 10.39 -10.64
N GLN A 228 -15.24 10.05 -10.39
CA GLN A 228 -14.56 8.86 -10.90
C GLN A 228 -13.70 8.21 -9.82
N HIS A 229 -13.59 6.88 -9.90
CA HIS A 229 -12.76 6.06 -9.03
C HIS A 229 -11.68 5.39 -9.84
N TRP A 230 -10.46 5.43 -9.33
CA TRP A 230 -9.33 4.80 -10.01
C TRP A 230 -8.41 4.09 -9.02
N PRO A 231 -7.93 2.87 -9.33
CA PRO A 231 -6.92 2.21 -8.51
C PRO A 231 -5.63 3.02 -8.50
N VAL A 232 -4.88 2.95 -7.40
CA VAL A 232 -3.55 3.56 -7.33
C VAL A 232 -2.63 2.95 -8.38
N GLY A 233 -2.12 3.82 -9.24
CA GLY A 233 -1.03 3.52 -10.17
C GLY A 233 -0.46 4.80 -10.78
N VAL A 234 0.66 4.69 -11.49
CA VAL A 234 1.36 5.89 -12.00
C VAL A 234 0.51 6.71 -12.97
N ASN A 235 -0.33 6.05 -13.76
CA ASN A 235 -1.12 6.72 -14.79
C ASN A 235 -2.19 7.65 -14.20
N LEU A 236 -2.49 7.52 -12.91
CA LEU A 236 -3.41 8.41 -12.23
C LEU A 236 -2.94 9.85 -12.19
N ALA A 237 -1.62 10.10 -12.22
CA ALA A 237 -1.07 11.45 -12.29
C ALA A 237 -1.55 12.25 -13.52
N LYS A 238 -2.16 11.59 -14.52
CA LYS A 238 -2.80 12.27 -15.67
C LYS A 238 -4.15 12.91 -15.35
N VAL A 239 -4.93 12.29 -14.45
CA VAL A 239 -6.34 12.63 -14.23
C VAL A 239 -6.64 13.06 -12.79
N ALA A 240 -5.80 12.68 -11.84
CA ALA A 240 -5.92 13.01 -10.43
C ALA A 240 -4.84 14.04 -10.05
N ASP A 241 -5.17 15.32 -10.26
CA ASP A 241 -4.37 16.43 -9.73
C ASP A 241 -4.33 16.31 -8.20
N GLY A 242 -3.15 16.03 -7.63
CA GLY A 242 -2.95 15.94 -6.19
C GLY A 242 -2.81 14.52 -5.63
N LEU A 243 -2.86 13.48 -6.46
CA LEU A 243 -2.49 12.14 -5.96
C LEU A 243 -0.98 12.08 -5.65
N PHE A 244 -0.14 12.47 -6.61
CA PHE A 244 1.31 12.54 -6.41
C PHE A 244 1.68 13.89 -5.83
N THR A 245 1.96 13.94 -4.53
CA THR A 245 2.37 15.16 -3.82
C THR A 245 3.88 15.19 -3.53
N ALA A 246 4.52 14.03 -3.42
CA ALA A 246 5.95 13.88 -3.14
C ALA A 246 6.74 13.74 -4.46
N CYS A 247 6.90 14.84 -5.20
CA CYS A 247 7.55 14.82 -6.52
C CYS A 247 8.05 16.20 -6.98
N GLN A 248 8.62 16.28 -8.18
CA GLN A 248 8.95 17.55 -8.83
C GLN A 248 7.92 17.94 -9.90
N ASN A 249 7.30 19.12 -9.74
CA ASN A 249 6.42 19.70 -10.75
C ASN A 249 7.11 19.85 -12.11
N GLY A 250 6.38 19.62 -13.21
CA GLY A 250 6.92 19.73 -14.56
C GLY A 250 6.19 18.88 -15.60
N THR A 251 6.87 18.62 -16.72
CA THR A 251 6.34 17.76 -17.78
C THR A 251 6.28 16.30 -17.33
N ILE A 252 5.15 15.64 -17.60
CA ILE A 252 4.92 14.19 -17.42
C ILE A 252 4.55 13.53 -18.75
N GLY A 253 4.78 12.22 -18.87
CA GLY A 253 4.47 11.42 -20.06
C GLY A 253 5.31 11.80 -21.28
N CYS A 254 6.60 12.07 -21.05
CA CYS A 254 7.51 12.65 -22.04
C CYS A 254 8.29 11.63 -22.88
N LEU A 255 8.34 10.36 -22.47
CA LEU A 255 9.12 9.34 -23.19
C LEU A 255 8.28 8.50 -24.16
N ASP A 256 7.00 8.27 -23.88
CA ASP A 256 6.13 7.61 -24.84
C ASP A 256 5.59 8.60 -25.89
N LYS A 257 6.12 8.50 -27.11
CA LYS A 257 5.74 9.37 -28.24
C LYS A 257 4.30 9.20 -28.71
N ASN A 258 3.60 8.15 -28.26
CA ASN A 258 2.20 7.93 -28.60
C ASN A 258 1.25 8.72 -27.69
N ILE A 259 1.78 9.35 -26.63
CA ILE A 259 0.99 10.03 -25.60
C ILE A 259 1.36 11.51 -25.59
N PRO A 260 0.37 12.42 -25.57
CA PRO A 260 0.64 13.83 -25.40
C PRO A 260 1.20 14.11 -24.00
N GLU A 261 2.38 14.73 -23.96
CA GLU A 261 2.96 15.30 -22.74
C GLU A 261 1.95 16.20 -22.02
N SER A 262 2.05 16.28 -20.69
CA SER A 262 1.23 17.19 -19.90
C SER A 262 2.04 17.87 -18.82
N GLN A 263 1.55 19.01 -18.34
CA GLN A 263 2.17 19.71 -17.21
C GLN A 263 1.48 19.23 -15.94
N TYR A 264 2.26 18.70 -15.01
CA TYR A 264 1.81 18.31 -13.69
C TYR A 264 2.25 19.35 -12.67
N THR A 265 1.28 19.86 -11.91
CA THR A 265 1.48 20.86 -10.85
C THR A 265 0.99 20.40 -9.48
N GLY A 266 0.68 19.11 -9.33
CA GLY A 266 0.16 18.52 -8.10
C GLY A 266 1.22 18.16 -7.05
N CYS A 267 2.51 18.30 -7.37
CA CYS A 267 3.56 18.06 -6.38
C CYS A 267 3.60 19.20 -5.35
N GLU A 268 3.61 18.83 -4.08
CA GLU A 268 3.60 19.73 -2.94
C GLU A 268 4.95 19.77 -2.21
N ASP A 269 5.55 18.60 -1.97
CA ASP A 269 6.79 18.49 -1.19
C ASP A 269 7.81 17.51 -1.81
N ALA A 270 8.74 18.06 -2.58
CA ALA A 270 9.84 17.29 -3.17
C ALA A 270 10.89 16.81 -2.15
N SER A 271 10.85 17.26 -0.88
CA SER A 271 11.80 16.83 0.14
C SER A 271 11.51 15.43 0.67
N LEU A 272 10.27 14.95 0.50
CA LEU A 272 9.83 13.60 0.89
C LEU A 272 10.50 12.50 0.07
N VAL A 273 10.94 12.78 -1.16
CA VAL A 273 11.68 11.80 -1.98
C VAL A 273 13.19 11.85 -1.78
N VAL A 274 13.73 12.84 -1.05
CA VAL A 274 15.19 12.99 -0.90
C VAL A 274 15.78 11.84 -0.08
N GLY A 275 16.86 11.25 -0.57
CA GLY A 275 17.53 10.10 0.06
C GLY A 275 16.81 8.77 -0.14
N THR A 276 15.60 8.77 -0.72
CA THR A 276 14.87 7.53 -1.00
C THR A 276 15.50 6.77 -2.16
N GLY A 277 16.15 7.46 -3.09
CA GLY A 277 16.60 6.92 -4.37
C GLY A 277 15.66 7.25 -5.52
N PHE A 278 14.42 7.69 -5.26
CA PHE A 278 13.56 8.29 -6.29
C PHE A 278 13.98 9.72 -6.65
N ASP A 279 14.81 10.36 -5.82
CA ASP A 279 15.41 11.67 -6.05
C ASP A 279 16.69 11.64 -6.90
N GLU A 280 17.13 10.47 -7.36
CA GLU A 280 18.20 10.39 -8.35
C GLU A 280 17.84 11.20 -9.60
N LEU A 281 18.85 11.80 -10.25
CA LEU A 281 18.62 12.66 -11.40
C LEU A 281 18.57 11.86 -12.69
N ASP A 282 17.44 11.90 -13.39
CA ASP A 282 17.35 11.38 -14.74
C ASP A 282 18.11 12.28 -15.73
N THR A 283 18.81 11.61 -16.64
CA THR A 283 19.62 12.20 -17.71
C THR A 283 18.95 12.06 -19.09
N GLY A 284 17.79 11.41 -19.21
CA GLY A 284 17.18 11.08 -20.52
C GLY A 284 15.69 11.36 -20.69
N GLY A 285 14.91 11.45 -19.62
CA GLY A 285 13.44 11.48 -19.59
C GLY A 285 12.78 12.82 -19.87
N CYS A 286 12.15 13.40 -18.83
CA CYS A 286 11.35 14.63 -18.94
C CYS A 286 12.16 15.93 -18.85
N GLY A 287 13.46 15.86 -19.16
CA GLY A 287 14.42 16.95 -19.09
C GLY A 287 15.54 16.67 -18.08
N GLN A 288 16.70 17.28 -18.31
CA GLN A 288 17.86 17.13 -17.42
C GLN A 288 17.53 17.62 -16.01
N GLY A 289 17.79 16.78 -15.00
CA GLY A 289 17.66 17.15 -13.59
C GLY A 289 16.26 16.95 -13.00
N LYS A 290 15.42 16.14 -13.67
CA LYS A 290 14.22 15.57 -13.05
C LYS A 290 14.57 14.38 -12.17
N TYR A 291 13.78 14.19 -11.12
CA TYR A 291 13.85 12.99 -10.30
C TYR A 291 13.38 11.78 -11.11
N VAL A 292 14.01 10.62 -10.88
CA VAL A 292 13.66 9.32 -11.50
C VAL A 292 12.35 8.75 -11.00
N GLY A 293 11.69 9.41 -10.05
CA GLY A 293 10.46 8.94 -9.44
C GLY A 293 9.65 10.04 -8.79
N GLY A 294 8.47 9.64 -8.32
CA GLY A 294 7.61 10.42 -7.45
C GLY A 294 6.76 9.50 -6.59
N GLY A 295 6.06 10.08 -5.62
CA GLY A 295 5.11 9.33 -4.82
C GLY A 295 3.94 10.18 -4.31
N THR A 296 3.04 9.51 -3.61
CA THR A 296 1.73 10.06 -3.23
C THR A 296 1.76 11.01 -2.05
N GLY A 297 2.79 10.94 -1.22
CA GLY A 297 2.67 11.34 0.19
C GLY A 297 1.89 10.30 0.98
N TRP A 298 1.79 10.49 2.29
CA TRP A 298 0.91 9.66 3.12
C TRP A 298 -0.56 9.92 2.77
N LEU A 299 -1.31 8.84 2.56
CA LEU A 299 -2.76 8.84 2.38
C LEU A 299 -3.37 7.90 3.41
N THR A 300 -4.59 8.19 3.86
CA THR A 300 -5.36 7.26 4.69
C THR A 300 -6.21 6.37 3.79
N MET A 301 -6.06 5.05 3.92
CA MET A 301 -6.83 4.05 3.20
C MET A 301 -7.88 3.43 4.11
N ASN A 302 -9.14 3.55 3.73
CA ASN A 302 -10.29 3.12 4.55
C ASN A 302 -11.00 1.91 3.95
N GLY A 303 -11.40 0.96 4.80
CA GLY A 303 -12.20 -0.21 4.43
C GLY A 303 -13.24 -0.56 5.51
N ASN A 304 -14.34 -1.17 5.11
CA ASN A 304 -15.42 -1.56 6.01
C ASN A 304 -15.35 -3.05 6.39
N VAL A 305 -15.83 -3.37 7.59
CA VAL A 305 -15.96 -4.73 8.10
C VAL A 305 -17.28 -4.89 8.86
N GLU A 306 -17.78 -6.11 8.97
CA GLU A 306 -18.89 -6.46 9.86
C GLU A 306 -18.35 -6.85 11.25
N PRO A 307 -19.00 -6.39 12.35
CA PRO A 307 -18.49 -6.64 13.69
C PRO A 307 -18.26 -8.14 14.01
N GLY A 308 -17.03 -8.49 14.37
CA GLY A 308 -16.63 -9.84 14.80
C GLY A 308 -16.39 -10.85 13.68
N GLU A 309 -16.49 -10.43 12.42
CA GLU A 309 -16.24 -11.29 11.26
C GLU A 309 -14.78 -11.76 11.17
N VAL A 310 -14.52 -12.72 10.28
CA VAL A 310 -13.16 -13.04 9.83
C VAL A 310 -13.06 -12.65 8.37
N PHE A 311 -12.21 -11.68 8.07
CA PHE A 311 -11.99 -11.15 6.74
C PHE A 311 -10.52 -11.32 6.34
N GLU A 312 -10.24 -11.11 5.06
CA GLU A 312 -8.87 -11.05 4.53
C GLU A 312 -8.61 -9.69 3.88
N ILE A 313 -7.40 -9.15 4.11
CA ILE A 313 -6.87 -8.03 3.34
C ILE A 313 -5.61 -8.48 2.60
N ARG A 314 -5.56 -8.19 1.31
CA ARG A 314 -4.42 -8.48 0.41
C ARG A 314 -3.82 -7.16 -0.07
N LEU A 315 -2.57 -6.89 0.29
CA LEU A 315 -1.82 -5.69 -0.06
C LEU A 315 -0.75 -6.08 -1.07
N ALA A 316 -0.92 -5.69 -2.34
CA ALA A 316 -0.04 -6.12 -3.42
C ALA A 316 0.50 -4.95 -4.23
N VAL A 317 1.80 -5.01 -4.56
CA VAL A 317 2.49 -4.06 -5.45
C VAL A 317 3.28 -4.82 -6.51
N TRP A 318 3.31 -4.30 -7.74
CA TRP A 318 4.06 -4.89 -8.84
C TRP A 318 4.42 -3.86 -9.92
N ASP A 319 5.41 -4.23 -10.74
CA ASP A 319 5.80 -3.54 -11.96
C ASP A 319 4.90 -4.00 -13.13
N SER A 320 4.42 -3.06 -13.94
CA SER A 320 3.64 -3.33 -15.16
C SER A 320 4.33 -2.88 -16.45
N GLY A 321 5.62 -3.15 -16.64
CA GLY A 321 6.36 -2.69 -17.81
C GLY A 321 7.61 -3.48 -18.22
N GLY A 322 7.97 -4.51 -17.46
CA GLY A 322 8.96 -5.49 -17.88
C GLY A 322 10.18 -5.58 -16.97
N HIS A 323 9.95 -5.54 -15.65
CA HIS A 323 10.95 -5.73 -14.60
C HIS A 323 11.96 -4.57 -14.47
N ILE A 324 11.59 -3.41 -14.98
CA ILE A 324 12.42 -2.20 -15.03
C ILE A 324 11.52 -1.02 -14.68
N PHE A 325 12.02 -0.10 -13.85
CA PHE A 325 11.24 0.93 -13.16
C PHE A 325 10.43 0.35 -12.00
N ASP A 326 11.07 0.28 -10.83
CA ASP A 326 10.46 -0.32 -9.65
C ASP A 326 9.45 0.64 -9.00
N SER A 327 8.46 0.03 -8.35
CA SER A 327 7.48 0.69 -7.50
C SER A 327 7.53 0.12 -6.09
N LEU A 328 7.08 0.91 -5.11
CA LEU A 328 6.99 0.47 -3.72
C LEU A 328 5.89 1.19 -2.98
N VAL A 329 5.47 0.58 -1.87
CA VAL A 329 4.49 1.14 -0.94
C VAL A 329 5.03 1.07 0.49
N LEU A 330 4.87 2.16 1.22
CA LEU A 330 4.99 2.21 2.68
C LEU A 330 3.60 2.04 3.28
N LEU A 331 3.49 1.29 4.37
CA LEU A 331 2.24 0.95 5.04
C LEU A 331 2.42 1.09 6.54
N ASP A 332 1.48 1.75 7.22
CA ASP A 332 1.59 2.05 8.65
C ASP A 332 0.24 2.37 9.30
N ASP A 333 0.20 2.54 10.61
CA ASP A 333 -0.89 3.14 11.40
C ASP A 333 -2.28 2.54 11.10
N TRP A 334 -2.43 1.23 11.34
CA TRP A 334 -3.75 0.59 11.30
C TRP A 334 -4.60 1.01 12.49
N GLU A 335 -5.81 1.47 12.23
CA GLU A 335 -6.77 1.82 13.28
C GLU A 335 -8.14 1.16 13.05
N TRP A 336 -8.79 0.75 14.15
CA TRP A 336 -10.19 0.29 14.11
C TRP A 336 -11.12 1.46 14.39
N SER A 337 -12.30 1.45 13.75
CA SER A 337 -13.37 2.40 14.04
C SER A 337 -14.70 1.69 14.25
N VAL A 338 -15.47 2.20 15.22
CA VAL A 338 -16.85 1.75 15.48
C VAL A 338 -17.85 2.31 14.47
N GLU A 339 -17.45 3.34 13.72
CA GLU A 339 -18.23 3.94 12.64
C GLU A 339 -17.86 3.31 11.30
N ALA A 340 -18.80 3.28 10.36
CA ALA A 340 -18.48 2.93 8.97
C ALA A 340 -17.69 4.06 8.31
N ALA A 341 -16.84 3.72 7.35
CA ALA A 341 -16.04 4.68 6.60
C ALA A 341 -16.49 4.74 5.13
N GLU A 342 -16.21 5.85 4.45
CA GLU A 342 -16.23 5.85 2.98
C GLU A 342 -14.99 5.08 2.50
N PRO A 343 -15.13 3.98 1.76
CA PRO A 343 -13.97 3.21 1.32
C PRO A 343 -13.15 3.99 0.28
N GLY A 344 -11.83 3.88 0.36
CA GLY A 344 -10.94 4.57 -0.55
C GLY A 344 -9.82 5.32 0.15
N LEU A 345 -9.14 6.15 -0.62
CA LEU A 345 -8.04 6.99 -0.16
C LEU A 345 -8.52 8.39 0.18
N GLU A 346 -8.04 8.90 1.30
CA GLU A 346 -8.19 10.28 1.73
C GLU A 346 -6.82 10.95 1.89
N PRO A 347 -6.65 12.19 1.41
CA PRO A 347 -5.47 13.00 1.73
C PRO A 347 -5.29 13.21 3.24
N PRO A 348 -4.08 13.61 3.70
CA PRO A 348 -3.89 14.06 5.07
C PRO A 348 -4.88 15.16 5.46
N GLN A 349 -5.45 15.08 6.67
CA GLN A 349 -6.38 16.09 7.19
C GLN A 349 -5.67 17.32 7.79
#